data_AF-A0A358V0N2-F1
#
_entry.id   AF-A0A358V0N2-F1
#
_cell.length_a   1.000
_cell.length_b   1.000
_cell.length_c   1.000
_cell.angle_alpha   90.00
_cell.angle_beta   90.00
_cell.angle_gamma   90.00
#
_symmetry.space_group_name_H-M   'P 1'
#
loop_
_entity.id
_entity.type
_entity.pdbx_description
1 polymer ?
#
loop_
_entity_poly.entity_id
_entity_poly.type
_entity_poly.pdbx_seq_one_letter_code
_entity_poly.pdbx_strand_id
1 'polypeptide(L)'
;ESPLHESPLHESPLHESPLQIQQRRKMLLPKIIGRFKMNSAKQINIIRNAPCIPVWQRNYYEHIIRNDESFYRISEYIINNPEKWQEDDYYV
;
A
#
# COMPACT_ATOMS: atom_id res chain seq x y z
N GLU A 1 46.41 -23.75 -15.66
CA GLU A 1 45.15 -23.12 -16.10
C GLU A 1 44.18 -23.19 -14.93
N SER A 2 43.81 -22.05 -14.36
CA SER A 2 42.84 -21.98 -13.27
C SER A 2 41.51 -21.45 -13.83
N PRO A 3 40.35 -22.01 -13.45
CA PRO A 3 39.07 -21.67 -14.07
C PRO A 3 38.65 -20.25 -13.69
N LEU A 4 38.28 -19.45 -14.68
CA LEU A 4 37.61 -18.17 -14.51
C LEU A 4 36.26 -18.39 -13.82
N HIS A 5 36.21 -18.32 -12.49
CA HIS A 5 34.95 -18.18 -11.79
C HIS A 5 34.49 -16.73 -11.97
N GLU A 6 33.72 -16.49 -13.03
CA GLU A 6 32.94 -15.26 -13.16
C GLU A 6 32.06 -15.14 -11.92
N SER A 7 32.32 -14.11 -11.12
CA SER A 7 31.50 -13.79 -9.97
C SER A 7 30.13 -13.30 -10.46
N PRO A 8 29.02 -13.66 -9.78
CA PRO A 8 27.70 -13.18 -10.17
C PRO A 8 27.69 -11.66 -10.17
N LEU A 9 27.08 -11.04 -11.18
CA LEU A 9 26.80 -9.61 -11.23
C LEU A 9 25.99 -9.23 -9.98
N HIS A 10 26.67 -8.88 -8.89
CA HIS A 10 26.07 -8.26 -7.74
C HIS A 10 25.73 -6.84 -8.16
N GLU A 11 24.53 -6.63 -8.68
CA GLU A 11 23.95 -5.31 -8.83
C GLU A 11 24.07 -4.60 -7.48
N SER A 12 25.05 -3.70 -7.40
CA SER A 12 25.30 -2.92 -6.20
C SER A 12 24.02 -2.16 -5.86
N PRO A 13 23.64 -2.05 -4.57
CA PRO A 13 22.45 -1.31 -4.19
C PRO A 13 22.55 0.07 -4.81
N LEU A 14 21.61 0.40 -5.71
CA LEU A 14 21.52 1.69 -6.37
C LEU A 14 21.78 2.77 -5.33
N HIS A 15 22.89 3.50 -5.47
CA HIS A 15 23.25 4.58 -4.57
C HIS A 15 22.21 5.69 -4.75
N GLU A 16 21.14 5.62 -3.96
CA GLU A 16 20.05 6.61 -4.01
C GLU A 16 20.67 7.99 -3.77
N SER A 17 20.44 8.91 -4.70
CA SER A 17 20.96 10.26 -4.56
C SER A 17 20.37 10.92 -3.30
N PRO A 18 21.11 11.82 -2.62
CA PRO A 18 20.61 12.53 -1.44
C PRO A 18 19.24 13.22 -1.66
N LEU A 19 18.96 13.63 -2.89
CA LEU A 19 17.69 14.21 -3.31
C LEU A 19 16.54 13.17 -3.31
N GLN A 20 16.80 11.94 -3.75
CA GLN A 20 15.82 10.85 -3.70
C GLN A 20 15.49 10.45 -2.25
N ILE A 21 16.51 10.41 -1.37
CA ILE A 21 16.32 10.15 0.07
C ILE A 21 15.47 11.25 0.71
N GLN A 22 15.71 12.51 0.37
CA GLN A 22 14.91 13.64 0.84
C GLN A 22 13.47 13.61 0.30
N GLN A 23 13.28 13.25 -0.97
CA GLN A 23 11.95 13.09 -1.56
C GLN A 23 11.15 11.95 -0.93
N ARG A 24 11.79 10.80 -0.63
CA ARG A 24 11.16 9.68 0.09
C ARG A 24 10.67 10.10 1.48
N ARG A 25 11.43 10.94 2.19
CA ARG A 25 11.03 11.49 3.50
C ARG A 25 9.82 12.43 3.42
N LYS A 26 9.52 13.00 2.24
CA LYS A 26 8.36 13.88 1.99
C LYS A 26 7.09 13.15 1.54
N MET A 27 7.11 11.82 1.39
CA MET A 27 5.91 11.05 1.00
C MET A 27 4.85 11.03 2.12
N LEU A 28 4.01 12.07 2.17
CA LEU A 28 3.01 12.23 3.24
C LEU A 28 1.92 11.17 3.19
N LEU A 29 1.33 10.91 2.02
CA LEU A 29 0.21 9.96 1.88
C LEU A 29 0.63 8.51 2.20
N PRO A 30 1.69 7.93 1.59
CA PRO A 30 2.15 6.59 1.95
C PRO A 30 2.49 6.44 3.43
N LYS A 31 3.05 7.48 4.06
CA LYS A 31 3.40 7.45 5.49
C LYS A 31 2.16 7.46 6.39
N ILE A 32 1.15 8.26 6.04
CA ILE A 32 -0.14 8.30 6.75
C ILE A 32 -0.82 6.94 6.65
N ILE A 33 -0.94 6.39 5.44
CA ILE A 33 -1.58 5.08 5.21
C ILE A 33 -0.80 3.96 5.90
N GLY A 34 0.53 3.99 5.84
CA GLY A 34 1.39 3.02 6.54
C GLY A 34 1.16 3.04 8.05
N ARG A 35 1.13 4.23 8.67
CA ARG A 35 0.85 4.37 10.11
C ARG A 35 -0.56 3.88 10.46
N PHE A 36 -1.56 4.22 9.64
CA PHE A 36 -2.93 3.78 9.83
C PHE A 36 -3.04 2.24 9.77
N LYS A 37 -2.53 1.62 8.70
CA LYS A 37 -2.58 0.17 8.50
C LYS A 37 -1.85 -0.59 9.62
N MET A 38 -0.67 -0.10 10.03
CA MET A 38 0.11 -0.68 11.11
C MET A 38 -0.65 -0.66 12.45
N ASN A 39 -1.16 0.50 12.85
CA ASN A 39 -1.81 0.66 14.16
C ASN A 39 -3.15 -0.08 14.23
N SER A 40 -3.94 -0.04 13.16
CA SER A 40 -5.21 -0.77 13.08
C SER A 40 -4.99 -2.29 13.07
N ALA A 41 -4.03 -2.81 12.29
CA ALA A 41 -3.73 -4.24 12.26
C ALA A 41 -3.25 -4.75 13.62
N LYS A 42 -2.40 -3.98 14.33
CA LYS A 42 -1.96 -4.33 15.68
C LYS A 42 -3.15 -4.48 16.64
N GLN A 43 -4.07 -3.52 16.65
CA GLN A 43 -5.25 -3.57 17.51
C GLN A 43 -6.17 -4.74 17.16
N ILE A 44 -6.44 -4.94 15.87
CA ILE A 44 -7.28 -6.06 15.40
C ILE A 44 -6.67 -7.41 15.80
N ASN A 45 -5.36 -7.58 15.64
CA ASN A 45 -4.68 -8.83 15.99
C ASN A 45 -4.65 -9.10 17.50
N ILE A 46 -4.61 -8.05 18.33
CA ILE A 46 -4.78 -8.17 19.79
C ILE A 46 -6.20 -8.66 20.10
N ILE A 47 -7.23 -8.03 19.52
CA ILE A 47 -8.64 -8.39 19.74
C ILE A 47 -8.92 -9.84 19.28
N ARG A 48 -8.32 -10.26 18.16
CA ARG A 48 -8.48 -11.61 17.60
C ARG A 48 -7.63 -12.68 18.31
N ASN A 49 -6.76 -12.30 19.24
CA ASN A 49 -5.72 -13.18 19.82
C ASN A 49 -4.89 -13.90 18.73
N ALA A 50 -4.62 -13.21 17.62
CA ALA A 50 -3.94 -13.75 16.44
C ALA A 50 -2.80 -12.81 16.01
N PRO A 51 -1.75 -12.67 16.84
CA PRO A 51 -0.56 -11.95 16.42
C PRO A 51 0.01 -12.64 15.17
N CYS A 52 0.35 -11.84 14.15
CA CYS A 52 0.94 -12.26 12.86
C CYS A 52 -0.01 -12.60 11.71
N ILE A 53 -1.34 -12.57 11.87
CA ILE A 53 -2.24 -12.67 10.71
C ILE A 53 -2.31 -11.32 9.98
N PRO A 54 -2.06 -11.27 8.66
CA PRO A 54 -2.23 -10.04 7.88
C PRO A 54 -3.69 -9.59 7.88
N VAL A 55 -3.92 -8.34 8.26
CA VAL A 55 -5.27 -7.74 8.25
C VAL A 55 -5.56 -7.05 6.93
N TRP A 56 -4.56 -6.39 6.35
CA TRP A 56 -4.72 -5.57 5.16
C TRP A 56 -4.19 -6.27 3.92
N GLN A 57 -4.89 -6.11 2.80
CA GLN A 57 -4.32 -6.38 1.48
C GLN A 57 -3.11 -5.46 1.22
N ARG A 58 -2.18 -5.97 0.39
CA ARG A 58 -1.02 -5.20 -0.08
C ARG A 58 -1.50 -4.03 -0.94
N ASN A 59 -0.76 -2.91 -0.90
CA ASN A 59 -1.09 -1.65 -1.57
C ASN A 59 -2.40 -1.01 -1.11
N TYR A 60 -2.74 0.13 -1.69
CA TYR A 60 -4.00 0.84 -1.47
C TYR A 60 -4.37 1.58 -2.76
N TYR A 61 -5.67 1.78 -3.00
CA TYR A 61 -6.13 2.58 -4.11
C TYR A 61 -6.01 4.07 -3.78
N GLU A 62 -5.48 4.86 -4.70
CA GLU A 62 -5.44 6.32 -4.61
C GLU A 62 -5.92 6.95 -5.92
N HIS A 63 -6.72 8.00 -5.79
CA HIS A 63 -7.23 8.78 -6.92
C HIS A 63 -7.36 10.25 -6.52
N ILE A 64 -6.85 11.16 -7.35
CA ILE A 64 -6.93 12.60 -7.10
C ILE A 64 -8.23 13.12 -7.71
N ILE A 65 -9.12 13.62 -6.86
CA ILE A 65 -10.35 14.30 -7.24
C ILE A 65 -10.00 15.72 -7.71
N ARG A 66 -10.33 16.05 -8.96
CA ARG A 66 -9.92 17.32 -9.61
C ARG A 66 -11.09 18.20 -10.03
N ASN A 67 -12.30 17.67 -9.97
CA ASN A 67 -13.53 18.37 -10.34
C ASN A 67 -14.72 17.79 -9.57
N ASP A 68 -15.83 18.54 -9.58
CA ASP A 68 -17.03 18.21 -8.83
C ASP A 68 -17.69 16.92 -9.33
N GLU A 69 -17.66 16.66 -10.63
CA GLU A 69 -18.19 15.42 -11.21
C GLU A 69 -17.50 14.18 -10.62
N SER A 70 -16.16 14.20 -10.56
CA SER A 70 -15.38 13.12 -9.96
C SER A 70 -15.65 12.98 -8.46
N PHE A 71 -15.87 14.10 -7.77
CA PHE A 71 -16.23 14.12 -6.35
C PHE A 71 -17.58 13.41 -6.14
N TYR A 72 -18.64 13.85 -6.82
CA TYR A 72 -19.97 13.29 -6.67
C TYR A 72 -20.00 11.80 -6.99
N ARG A 73 -19.36 11.39 -8.09
CA ARG A 73 -19.29 9.97 -8.48
C ARG A 73 -18.60 9.10 -7.42
N ILE A 74 -17.48 9.56 -6.86
CA ILE A 74 -16.74 8.80 -5.84
C ILE A 74 -17.51 8.77 -4.52
N SER A 75 -18.12 9.88 -4.12
CA SER A 75 -18.95 9.94 -2.92
C SER A 75 -20.17 9.01 -3.03
N GLU A 76 -20.86 9.03 -4.16
CA GLU A 76 -21.99 8.13 -4.42
C GLU A 76 -21.55 6.66 -4.38
N TYR A 77 -20.40 6.33 -4.99
CA TYR A 77 -19.83 4.99 -4.90
C TYR A 77 -19.60 4.57 -3.44
N ILE A 78 -18.95 5.41 -2.62
CA ILE A 78 -18.67 5.09 -1.20
C ILE A 78 -19.96 4.84 -0.41
N ILE A 79 -21.00 5.64 -0.64
CA ILE A 79 -22.28 5.51 0.05
C ILE A 79 -23.01 4.22 -0.35
N ASN A 80 -23.01 3.90 -1.65
CA ASN A 80 -23.82 2.81 -2.20
C ASN A 80 -23.08 1.45 -2.21
N ASN A 81 -21.76 1.42 -2.09
CA ASN A 81 -20.97 0.18 -2.15
C ASN A 81 -21.36 -0.87 -1.10
N PRO A 82 -21.69 -0.53 0.17
CA PRO A 82 -22.13 -1.51 1.14
C PRO A 82 -23.37 -2.31 0.70
N GLU A 83 -24.32 -1.67 -0.01
CA GLU A 83 -25.52 -2.33 -0.52
C GLU A 83 -25.19 -3.26 -1.70
N LYS A 84 -24.22 -2.88 -2.52
CA LYS A 84 -23.78 -3.62 -3.71
C LYS A 84 -22.73 -4.69 -3.40
N TRP A 85 -22.35 -4.87 -2.14
CA TRP A 85 -21.23 -5.74 -1.76
C TRP A 85 -21.43 -7.20 -2.19
N GLN A 86 -22.67 -7.70 -2.13
CA GLN A 86 -23.01 -9.07 -2.52
C GLN A 86 -23.01 -9.29 -4.04
N GLU A 87 -23.04 -8.21 -4.81
CA GLU A 87 -23.02 -8.22 -6.27
C GLU A 87 -21.60 -8.07 -6.83
N ASP A 88 -20.59 -7.92 -5.96
CA ASP A 88 -19.19 -7.76 -6.37
C ASP A 88 -18.63 -9.07 -6.93
N ASP A 89 -17.93 -9.00 -8.06
CA ASP A 89 -17.35 -10.15 -8.76
C ASP A 89 -16.36 -10.95 -7.88
N TYR A 90 -15.82 -10.36 -6.82
CA TYR A 90 -14.91 -10.98 -5.86
C TYR A 90 -15.58 -11.33 -4.53
N TYR A 91 -16.91 -11.22 -4.42
CA TYR A 91 -17.64 -11.67 -3.24
C TYR A 91 -17.58 -13.21 -3.11
N VAL A 92 -17.24 -13.70 -1.91
CA VAL A 92 -17.11 -15.13 -1.57
C VAL A 92 -18.10 -15.50 -0.48
#